data_AF-A0A2E6NNL2-F1
#
_entry.id   AF-A0A2E6NNL2-F1
#
_cell.length_a   1.000
_cell.length_b   1.000
_cell.length_c   1.000
_cell.angle_alpha   90.00
_cell.angle_beta   90.00
_cell.angle_gamma   90.00
#
_symmetry.space_group_name_H-M   'P 1'
#
loop_
_entity.id
_entity.type
_entity.pdbx_description
1 polymer ?
#
loop_
_entity_poly.entity_id
_entity_poly.type
_entity_poly.pdbx_seq_one_letter_code
_entity_poly.pdbx_strand_id
1 'polypeptide(L)'
;MLFSLVPGWGHVYWGREALGIGIFSAAALVGFLFLNAWLVYQGSGKTTMVWVFGVVFCLVMVANWIDIFLRTEPARVSEDDRRRKLCLERGTASYLQGDLAGALGEFRECLKIEPNCPEALFRIGVLAVRQDDFELARTSLRRALRYDIGEKWKWEIQQEFTRLDAGISEREKTSFAKEAGEEPQEAPYDEETPEREEEAEHASA
;
A
#
# COMPACT_ATOMS: atom_id res chain seq x y z
N MET A 1 25.30 -6.53 7.57
CA MET A 1 25.69 -6.91 8.95
C MET A 1 26.28 -5.77 9.77
N LEU A 2 26.82 -4.69 9.18
CA LEU A 2 27.36 -3.56 9.98
C LEU A 2 26.28 -2.77 10.75
N PHE A 3 25.05 -2.70 10.22
CA PHE A 3 23.94 -1.95 10.83
C PHE A 3 23.21 -2.65 12.00
N SER A 4 23.53 -3.93 12.29
CA SER A 4 22.96 -4.62 13.47
C SER A 4 23.70 -4.30 14.77
N LEU A 5 24.79 -3.52 14.69
CA LEU A 5 25.55 -3.11 15.87
C LEU A 5 24.83 -2.00 16.67
N VAL A 6 23.96 -1.23 16.01
CA VAL A 6 23.24 -0.12 16.65
C VAL A 6 21.88 -0.61 17.17
N PRO A 7 21.59 -0.48 18.47
CA PRO A 7 20.31 -0.87 19.06
C PRO A 7 19.15 -0.14 18.38
N GLY A 8 18.07 -0.85 18.06
CA GLY A 8 16.85 -0.26 17.48
C GLY A 8 16.83 -0.11 15.95
N TRP A 9 17.97 -0.03 15.27
CA TRP A 9 18.00 0.16 13.81
C TRP A 9 17.37 -0.99 13.02
N GLY A 10 17.49 -2.23 13.50
CA GLY A 10 16.81 -3.39 12.87
C GLY A 10 15.28 -3.25 12.81
N HIS A 11 14.68 -2.57 13.79
CA HIS A 11 13.23 -2.37 13.83
C HIS A 11 12.74 -1.31 12.85
N VAL A 12 13.58 -0.32 12.57
CA VAL A 12 13.32 0.70 11.55
C VAL A 12 13.28 0.06 10.17
N TYR A 13 14.21 -0.86 9.87
CA TYR A 13 14.22 -1.59 8.60
C TYR A 13 12.99 -2.49 8.38
N TRP A 14 12.39 -3.01 9.45
CA TRP A 14 11.16 -3.80 9.38
C TRP A 14 9.87 -2.97 9.48
N GLY A 15 9.94 -1.65 9.31
CA GLY A 15 8.76 -0.77 9.28
C GLY A 15 8.12 -0.50 10.64
N ARG A 16 8.79 -0.86 11.74
CA ARG A 16 8.35 -0.57 13.12
C ARG A 16 9.19 0.55 13.71
N GLU A 17 9.11 1.71 13.06
CA GLU A 17 9.96 2.87 13.30
C GLU A 17 9.88 3.37 14.75
N ALA A 18 8.67 3.51 15.30
CA ALA A 18 8.47 4.01 16.66
C ALA A 18 9.16 3.14 17.73
N LEU A 19 9.13 1.82 17.57
CA LEU A 19 9.74 0.88 18.50
C LEU A 19 11.28 0.91 18.36
N GLY A 20 11.78 0.99 17.12
CA GLY A 20 13.21 1.14 16.86
C GLY A 20 13.80 2.43 17.45
N ILE A 21 13.10 3.55 17.24
CA ILE A 21 13.49 4.85 17.80
C ILE A 21 13.46 4.81 19.34
N GLY A 22 12.48 4.12 19.94
CA GLY A 22 12.38 3.95 21.39
C GLY A 22 13.56 3.17 21.99
N ILE A 23 13.95 2.04 21.37
CA ILE A 23 15.10 1.25 21.82
C ILE A 23 16.40 2.05 21.67
N PHE A 24 16.55 2.76 20.55
CA PHE A 24 17.74 3.57 20.29
C PHE A 24 17.90 4.69 21.34
N SER A 25 16.82 5.43 21.60
CA SER A 25 16.83 6.53 22.57
C SER A 25 17.09 6.05 24.00
N ALA A 26 16.51 4.91 24.40
CA ALA A 26 16.78 4.30 25.69
C ALA A 26 18.25 3.87 25.83
N ALA A 27 18.81 3.20 24.82
CA ALA A 27 20.22 2.79 24.84
C ALA A 27 21.19 3.99 24.88
N ALA A 28 20.89 5.05 24.12
CA ALA A 28 21.66 6.29 24.12
C ALA A 28 21.65 6.99 25.50
N LEU A 29 20.48 7.05 26.15
CA LEU A 29 20.32 7.66 27.46
C LEU A 29 21.10 6.89 28.54
N VAL A 30 20.98 5.56 28.55
CA VAL A 30 21.72 4.71 29.51
C VAL A 30 23.23 4.80 29.27
N GLY A 31 23.68 4.78 28.01
CA GLY A 31 25.09 4.95 27.66
C GLY A 31 25.63 6.32 28.09
N PHE A 32 24.85 7.38 27.93
CA PHE A 32 25.21 8.73 28.39
C PHE A 32 25.35 8.80 29.92
N LEU A 33 24.41 8.24 30.67
CA LEU A 33 24.49 8.18 32.14
C LEU A 33 25.70 7.37 32.62
N PHE A 34 26.02 6.27 31.95
CA PHE A 34 27.21 5.47 32.23
C PHE A 34 28.50 6.29 32.03
N LEU A 35 28.63 6.98 30.90
CA LEU A 35 29.79 7.83 30.62
C LEU A 35 29.91 8.98 31.62
N ASN A 36 28.79 9.59 32.01
CA ASN A 36 28.78 10.66 33.00
C ASN A 36 29.24 10.16 34.38
N ALA A 37 28.74 8.99 34.82
CA ALA A 37 29.17 8.34 36.05
C ALA A 37 30.66 7.93 36.02
N TRP A 38 31.16 7.49 34.86
CA TRP A 38 32.55 7.09 34.70
C TRP A 38 33.52 8.29 34.69
N LEU A 39 33.17 9.35 33.96
CA LEU A 39 34.12 10.39 33.56
C LEU A 39 33.99 11.66 34.40
N VAL A 40 32.77 12.05 34.78
CA VAL A 40 32.49 13.34 35.45
C VAL A 40 32.33 13.17 36.95
N TYR A 41 31.68 12.09 37.41
CA TYR A 41 31.42 11.89 38.83
C TYR A 41 32.68 11.48 39.60
N GLN A 42 32.97 12.16 40.72
CA GLN A 42 34.12 11.90 41.61
C GLN A 42 33.74 11.65 43.09
N GLY A 43 32.45 11.39 43.38
CA GLY A 43 31.98 11.10 44.74
C GLY A 43 32.29 9.67 45.22
N SER A 44 32.09 9.42 46.53
CA SER A 44 32.33 8.11 47.17
C SER A 44 31.47 6.96 46.63
N GLY A 45 30.38 7.26 45.92
CA GLY A 45 29.48 6.28 45.26
C GLY A 45 29.81 5.98 43.79
N LYS A 46 30.97 6.39 43.27
CA LYS A 46 31.28 6.28 41.83
C LYS A 46 31.25 4.83 41.32
N THR A 47 31.90 3.93 42.06
CA THR A 47 32.04 2.53 41.64
C THR A 47 30.70 1.83 41.60
N THR A 48 29.83 2.06 42.59
CA THR A 48 28.48 1.46 42.63
C THR A 48 27.61 1.98 41.50
N MET A 49 27.63 3.28 41.18
CA MET A 49 26.91 3.83 40.03
C MET A 49 27.40 3.26 38.70
N VAL A 50 28.72 3.19 38.48
CA VAL A 50 29.31 2.62 37.27
C VAL A 50 28.86 1.17 37.06
N TRP A 51 28.89 0.36 38.13
CA TRP A 51 28.42 -1.01 38.08
C TRP A 51 26.93 -1.11 37.78
N VAL A 52 26.08 -0.31 38.44
CA VAL A 52 24.63 -0.32 38.20
C VAL A 52 24.31 0.06 36.76
N PHE A 53 24.83 1.18 36.25
CA PHE A 53 24.56 1.61 34.88
C PHE A 53 25.19 0.67 33.83
N GLY A 54 26.38 0.12 34.11
CA GLY A 54 27.02 -0.87 33.25
C GLY A 54 26.23 -2.17 33.14
N VAL A 55 25.72 -2.69 34.27
CA VAL A 55 24.86 -3.88 34.28
C VAL A 55 23.55 -3.61 33.54
N VAL A 56 22.89 -2.48 33.79
CA VAL A 56 21.67 -2.09 33.06
C VAL A 56 21.93 -1.97 31.56
N PHE A 57 23.04 -1.37 31.15
CA PHE A 57 23.43 -1.26 29.75
C PHE A 57 23.63 -2.63 29.11
N CYS A 58 24.37 -3.54 29.76
CA CYS A 58 24.56 -4.91 29.30
C CYS A 58 23.23 -5.68 29.19
N LEU A 59 22.33 -5.54 30.17
CA LEU A 59 21.01 -6.19 30.13
C LEU A 59 20.16 -5.67 28.97
N VAL A 60 20.17 -4.36 28.70
CA VAL A 60 19.49 -3.77 27.54
C VAL A 60 20.08 -4.29 26.22
N MET A 61 21.40 -4.42 26.13
CA MET A 61 22.05 -4.98 24.94
C MET A 61 21.71 -6.45 24.72
N VAL A 62 21.75 -7.26 25.78
CA VAL A 62 21.41 -8.69 25.72
C VAL A 62 19.94 -8.88 25.38
N ALA A 63 19.03 -8.13 25.98
CA ALA A 63 17.60 -8.18 25.65
C ALA A 63 17.34 -7.79 24.18
N ASN A 64 18.04 -6.76 23.68
CA ASN A 64 17.98 -6.36 22.27
C ASN A 64 18.52 -7.46 21.34
N TRP A 65 19.65 -8.09 21.68
CA TRP A 65 20.17 -9.22 20.91
C TRP A 65 19.24 -10.43 20.93
N ILE A 66 18.67 -10.78 22.09
CA ILE A 66 17.69 -11.87 22.20
C ILE A 66 16.46 -11.58 21.34
N ASP A 67 15.90 -10.37 21.39
CA ASP A 67 14.77 -9.99 20.54
C ASP A 67 15.12 -10.06 19.05
N ILE A 68 16.31 -9.61 18.64
CA ILE A 68 16.80 -9.76 17.27
C ILE A 68 16.91 -11.25 16.90
N PHE A 69 17.57 -12.07 17.73
CA PHE A 69 17.77 -13.49 17.47
C PHE A 69 16.44 -14.26 17.37
N LEU A 70 15.51 -14.03 18.29
CA LEU A 70 14.16 -14.60 18.26
C LEU A 70 13.34 -14.16 17.05
N ARG A 71 13.62 -12.98 16.47
CA ARG A 71 12.95 -12.49 15.25
C ARG A 71 13.61 -12.94 13.96
N THR A 72 14.92 -13.15 13.97
CA THR A 72 15.66 -13.79 12.87
C THR A 72 15.62 -15.30 12.93
N GLU A 73 14.84 -15.90 13.84
CA GLU A 73 14.61 -17.34 13.83
C GLU A 73 14.06 -17.75 12.45
N PRO A 74 14.81 -18.54 11.67
CA PRO A 74 14.41 -18.92 10.32
C PRO A 74 13.07 -19.67 10.31
N ALA A 75 12.67 -20.24 11.45
CA ALA A 75 11.38 -20.87 11.64
C ALA A 75 10.20 -19.90 11.42
N ARG A 76 10.21 -18.68 11.98
CA ARG A 76 9.10 -17.72 11.77
C ARG A 76 9.07 -17.17 10.35
N VAL A 77 10.23 -16.82 9.80
CA VAL A 77 10.34 -16.34 8.42
C VAL A 77 9.80 -17.39 7.45
N SER A 78 10.14 -18.67 7.67
CA SER A 78 9.59 -19.77 6.87
C SER A 78 8.08 -19.98 7.07
N GLU A 79 7.55 -19.70 8.26
CA GLU A 79 6.12 -19.79 8.52
C GLU A 79 5.34 -18.68 7.83
N ASP A 80 5.80 -17.43 7.92
CA ASP A 80 5.18 -16.28 7.24
C ASP A 80 5.27 -16.44 5.71
N ASP A 81 6.40 -16.93 5.19
CA ASP A 81 6.55 -17.29 3.78
C ASP A 81 5.57 -18.39 3.36
N ARG A 82 5.39 -19.42 4.20
CA ARG A 82 4.43 -20.50 3.94
C ARG A 82 3.00 -19.99 3.96
N ARG A 83 2.64 -19.14 4.93
CA ARG A 83 1.31 -18.53 5.04
C ARG A 83 1.01 -17.64 3.84
N ARG A 84 1.97 -16.79 3.45
CA ARG A 84 1.87 -15.94 2.25
C ARG A 84 1.68 -16.75 0.98
N LYS A 85 2.49 -17.80 0.77
CA LYS A 85 2.32 -18.72 -0.38
C LYS A 85 0.94 -19.36 -0.40
N LEU A 86 0.47 -19.84 0.76
CA LEU A 86 -0.84 -20.46 0.88
C LEU A 86 -1.98 -19.48 0.52
N CYS A 87 -1.94 -18.25 1.02
CA CYS A 87 -2.91 -17.22 0.67
C CYS A 87 -2.87 -16.87 -0.84
N LEU A 88 -1.68 -16.81 -1.46
CA LEU A 88 -1.55 -16.59 -2.91
C LEU A 88 -2.13 -17.74 -3.72
N GLU A 89 -1.87 -18.99 -3.34
CA GLU A 89 -2.42 -20.18 -3.99
C GLU A 89 -3.94 -20.23 -3.88
N ARG A 90 -4.50 -19.97 -2.68
CA ARG A 90 -5.95 -19.90 -2.44
C ARG A 90 -6.63 -18.78 -3.21
N GLY A 91 -6.03 -17.58 -3.21
CA GLY A 91 -6.54 -16.46 -3.99
C GLY A 91 -6.53 -16.73 -5.49
N THR A 92 -5.49 -17.42 -5.98
CA THR A 92 -5.40 -17.85 -7.39
C THR A 92 -6.45 -18.90 -7.72
N ALA A 93 -6.66 -19.89 -6.84
CA ALA A 93 -7.69 -20.90 -7.03
C ALA A 93 -9.09 -20.26 -7.07
N SER A 94 -9.38 -19.33 -6.16
CA SER A 94 -10.66 -18.60 -6.11
C SER A 94 -10.87 -17.77 -7.39
N TYR A 95 -9.82 -17.11 -7.88
CA TYR A 95 -9.85 -16.37 -9.15
C TYR A 95 -10.14 -17.27 -10.35
N LEU A 96 -9.54 -18.45 -10.42
CA LEU A 96 -9.79 -19.43 -11.48
C LEU A 96 -11.22 -20.02 -11.42
N GLN A 97 -11.79 -20.11 -10.21
CA GLN A 97 -13.19 -20.51 -10.00
C GLN A 97 -14.20 -19.40 -10.34
N GLY A 98 -13.73 -18.17 -10.59
CA GLY A 98 -14.58 -17.02 -10.87
C GLY A 98 -15.06 -16.26 -9.62
N ASP A 99 -14.68 -16.70 -8.43
CA ASP A 99 -14.96 -15.97 -7.18
C ASP A 99 -13.95 -14.83 -7.00
N LEU A 100 -14.25 -13.71 -7.67
CA LEU A 100 -13.41 -12.50 -7.60
C LEU A 100 -13.42 -11.87 -6.20
N ALA A 101 -14.51 -12.00 -5.44
CA ALA A 101 -14.61 -11.43 -4.11
C ALA A 101 -13.76 -12.22 -3.10
N GLY A 102 -13.84 -13.55 -3.13
CA GLY A 102 -13.02 -14.45 -2.33
C GLY A 102 -11.53 -14.30 -2.66
N ALA A 103 -11.17 -14.23 -3.94
CA ALA A 103 -9.79 -13.99 -4.37
C ALA A 103 -9.22 -12.67 -3.83
N LEU A 104 -10.01 -11.59 -3.88
CA LEU A 104 -9.61 -10.29 -3.35
C LEU A 104 -9.40 -10.36 -1.82
N GLY A 105 -10.27 -11.09 -1.10
CA GLY A 105 -10.11 -11.35 0.33
C GLY A 105 -8.78 -12.02 0.68
N GLU A 106 -8.45 -13.10 -0.03
CA GLU A 106 -7.21 -13.87 0.17
C GLU A 106 -5.96 -13.03 -0.20
N PHE A 107 -6.00 -12.23 -1.27
CA PHE A 107 -4.87 -11.35 -1.59
C PHE A 107 -4.71 -10.20 -0.59
N ARG A 108 -5.80 -9.71 0.02
CA ARG A 108 -5.72 -8.75 1.13
C ARG A 108 -5.11 -9.40 2.38
N GLU A 109 -5.36 -10.68 2.63
CA GLU A 109 -4.68 -11.42 3.71
C GLU A 109 -3.17 -11.50 3.46
N CYS A 110 -2.73 -11.76 2.22
CA CYS A 110 -1.31 -11.68 1.87
C CYS A 110 -0.70 -10.32 2.22
N LEU A 111 -1.41 -9.22 1.94
CA LEU A 111 -0.94 -7.88 2.27
C LEU A 111 -0.94 -7.58 3.78
N LYS A 112 -1.68 -8.32 4.61
CA LYS A 112 -1.55 -8.23 6.08
C LYS A 112 -0.24 -8.84 6.56
N ILE A 113 0.22 -9.91 5.91
CA ILE A 113 1.49 -10.59 6.22
C ILE A 113 2.67 -9.77 5.68
N GLU A 114 2.60 -9.41 4.39
CA GLU A 114 3.61 -8.62 3.70
C GLU A 114 2.95 -7.46 2.95
N PRO A 115 2.90 -6.24 3.55
CA PRO A 115 2.20 -5.07 2.98
C PRO A 115 2.65 -4.63 1.59
N ASN A 116 3.86 -5.03 1.19
CA ASN A 116 4.49 -4.62 -0.06
C ASN A 116 4.77 -5.80 -0.99
N CYS A 117 4.05 -6.92 -0.83
CA CYS A 117 4.24 -8.09 -1.68
C CYS A 117 3.90 -7.80 -3.15
N PRO A 118 4.88 -7.80 -4.09
CA PRO A 118 4.63 -7.43 -5.48
C PRO A 118 3.64 -8.37 -6.17
N GLU A 119 3.70 -9.66 -5.86
CA GLU A 119 2.82 -10.68 -6.43
C GLU A 119 1.36 -10.48 -6.01
N ALA A 120 1.10 -10.20 -4.73
CA ALA A 120 -0.27 -9.94 -4.26
C ALA A 120 -0.83 -8.63 -4.87
N LEU A 121 -0.01 -7.58 -4.94
CA LEU A 121 -0.38 -6.31 -5.56
C LEU A 121 -0.68 -6.44 -7.06
N PHE A 122 0.11 -7.23 -7.78
CA PHE A 122 -0.13 -7.55 -9.19
C PHE A 122 -1.46 -8.29 -9.37
N ARG A 123 -1.72 -9.33 -8.58
CA ARG A 123 -2.96 -10.12 -8.65
C ARG A 123 -4.21 -9.29 -8.32
N ILE A 124 -4.12 -8.38 -7.35
CA ILE A 124 -5.19 -7.40 -7.07
C ILE A 124 -5.38 -6.46 -8.26
N GLY A 125 -4.29 -6.01 -8.88
CA GLY A 125 -4.34 -5.18 -10.09
C GLY A 125 -5.10 -5.86 -11.23
N VAL A 126 -4.73 -7.10 -11.55
CA VAL A 126 -5.40 -7.91 -12.59
C VAL A 126 -6.88 -8.16 -12.24
N LEU A 127 -7.20 -8.40 -10.97
CA LEU A 127 -8.56 -8.61 -10.52
C LEU A 127 -9.40 -7.32 -10.64
N ALA A 128 -8.81 -6.16 -10.36
CA ALA A 128 -9.47 -4.86 -10.53
C ALA A 128 -9.74 -4.55 -12.01
N VAL A 129 -8.85 -4.93 -12.94
CA VAL A 129 -9.12 -4.85 -14.39
C VAL A 129 -10.36 -5.65 -14.77
N ARG A 130 -10.53 -6.87 -14.22
CA ARG A 130 -11.72 -7.68 -14.48
C ARG A 130 -13.00 -7.11 -13.87
N GLN A 131 -12.88 -6.27 -12.84
CA GLN A 131 -14.00 -5.58 -12.20
C GLN A 131 -14.27 -4.20 -12.80
N ASP A 132 -13.59 -3.85 -13.90
CA ASP A 132 -13.64 -2.53 -14.54
C ASP A 132 -13.19 -1.36 -13.63
N ASP A 133 -12.52 -1.65 -12.51
CA ASP A 133 -11.92 -0.65 -11.62
C ASP A 133 -10.49 -0.34 -12.07
N PHE A 134 -10.39 0.46 -13.13
CA PHE A 134 -9.10 0.80 -13.73
C PHE A 134 -8.22 1.67 -12.81
N GLU A 135 -8.81 2.48 -11.94
CA GLU A 135 -8.07 3.31 -10.99
C GLU A 135 -7.38 2.47 -9.91
N LEU A 136 -8.11 1.50 -9.34
CA LEU A 136 -7.54 0.55 -8.39
C LEU A 136 -6.49 -0.33 -9.06
N ALA A 137 -6.74 -0.76 -10.31
CA ALA A 137 -5.77 -1.54 -11.10
C ALA A 137 -4.46 -0.77 -11.28
N ARG A 138 -4.55 0.47 -11.77
CA ARG A 138 -3.39 1.35 -12.03
C ARG A 138 -2.58 1.60 -10.77
N THR A 139 -3.26 1.87 -9.66
CA THR A 139 -2.63 2.16 -8.36
C THR A 139 -1.92 0.91 -7.81
N SER A 140 -2.56 -0.25 -7.89
CA SER A 140 -2.01 -1.52 -7.38
C SER A 140 -0.82 -1.99 -8.20
N LEU A 141 -0.92 -1.94 -9.54
CA LEU A 141 0.17 -2.29 -10.45
C LEU A 141 1.38 -1.35 -10.28
N ARG A 142 1.15 -0.04 -10.07
CA ARG A 142 2.23 0.92 -9.81
C ARG A 142 2.93 0.65 -8.47
N ARG A 143 2.18 0.26 -7.45
CA ARG A 143 2.75 -0.18 -6.17
C ARG A 143 3.56 -1.47 -6.36
N ALA A 144 3.04 -2.45 -7.09
CA ALA A 144 3.75 -3.69 -7.38
C ALA A 144 5.12 -3.41 -8.03
N LEU A 145 5.15 -2.54 -9.05
CA LEU A 145 6.39 -2.16 -9.74
C LEU A 145 7.41 -1.48 -8.82
N ARG A 146 6.97 -0.64 -7.89
CA ARG A 146 7.87 0.03 -6.94
C ARG A 146 8.55 -0.92 -5.97
N TYR A 147 7.91 -2.04 -5.63
CA TYR A 147 8.42 -3.00 -4.66
C TYR A 147 8.98 -4.28 -5.31
N ASP A 148 8.89 -4.41 -6.64
CA ASP A 148 9.50 -5.51 -7.39
C ASP A 148 11.00 -5.28 -7.58
N ILE A 149 11.77 -5.57 -6.54
CA ILE A 149 13.24 -5.46 -6.54
C ILE A 149 13.87 -6.48 -7.51
N GLY A 150 13.19 -7.59 -7.80
CA GLY A 150 13.69 -8.67 -8.66
C GLY A 150 13.35 -8.52 -10.14
N GLU A 151 12.62 -7.45 -10.52
CA GLU A 151 12.06 -7.24 -11.87
C GLU A 151 11.25 -8.42 -12.42
N LYS A 152 10.79 -9.33 -11.54
CA LYS A 152 10.09 -10.56 -11.93
C LYS A 152 8.76 -10.24 -12.60
N TRP A 153 8.04 -9.27 -12.06
CA TRP A 153 6.70 -8.87 -12.49
C TRP A 153 6.72 -7.67 -13.42
N LYS A 154 7.88 -7.01 -13.58
CA LYS A 154 8.05 -5.80 -14.39
C LYS A 154 7.47 -5.92 -15.80
N TRP A 155 7.76 -7.02 -16.51
CA TRP A 155 7.27 -7.21 -17.86
C TRP A 155 5.75 -7.45 -17.91
N GLU A 156 5.21 -8.25 -16.99
CA GLU A 156 3.77 -8.55 -16.89
C GLU A 156 2.97 -7.29 -16.53
N ILE A 157 3.47 -6.53 -15.54
CA ILE A 157 2.88 -5.27 -15.11
C ILE A 157 2.87 -4.27 -16.27
N GLN A 158 3.96 -4.14 -17.01
CA GLN A 158 4.05 -3.22 -18.14
C GLN A 158 3.09 -3.60 -19.26
N GLN A 159 2.93 -4.89 -19.52
CA GLN A 159 1.94 -5.40 -20.48
C GLN A 159 0.51 -5.07 -20.05
N GLU A 160 0.17 -5.29 -18.77
CA GLU A 160 -1.15 -4.96 -18.24
C GLU A 160 -1.43 -3.44 -18.25
N PHE A 161 -0.43 -2.59 -17.97
CA PHE A 161 -0.57 -1.14 -18.15
C PHE A 161 -0.91 -0.77 -19.60
N THR A 162 -0.23 -1.39 -20.56
CA THR A 162 -0.46 -1.12 -21.98
C THR A 162 -1.88 -1.52 -22.40
N ARG A 163 -2.37 -2.66 -21.89
CA ARG A 163 -3.76 -3.12 -22.10
C ARG A 163 -4.78 -2.17 -21.48
N LEU A 164 -4.51 -1.68 -20.27
CA LEU A 164 -5.36 -0.70 -19.59
C LEU A 164 -5.48 0.59 -20.40
N ASP A 165 -4.35 1.16 -20.81
CA ASP A 165 -4.32 2.42 -21.57
C ASP A 165 -5.03 2.27 -22.93
N ALA A 166 -4.84 1.13 -23.61
CA ALA A 166 -5.55 0.83 -24.85
C ALA A 166 -7.07 0.66 -24.62
N GLY A 167 -7.47 -0.05 -23.58
CA GLY A 167 -8.89 -0.27 -23.25
C GLY A 167 -9.64 1.02 -22.90
N ILE A 168 -8.98 1.94 -22.17
CA ILE A 168 -9.52 3.27 -21.85
C ILE A 168 -9.70 4.09 -23.14
N SER A 169 -8.69 4.14 -24.01
CA SER A 169 -8.78 4.88 -25.27
C SER A 169 -9.90 4.37 -26.19
N GLU A 170 -10.10 3.06 -26.28
CA GLU A 170 -11.19 2.48 -27.07
C GLU A 170 -12.57 2.80 -26.47
N ARG A 171 -12.72 2.79 -25.14
CA ARG A 171 -13.96 3.23 -24.48
C ARG A 171 -14.26 4.70 -24.74
N GLU A 172 -13.25 5.56 -24.66
CA GLU A 172 -13.39 6.99 -24.96
C GLU A 172 -13.87 7.20 -26.40
N LYS A 173 -13.21 6.58 -27.39
CA LYS A 173 -13.63 6.65 -28.80
C LYS A 173 -15.06 6.17 -29.02
N THR A 174 -15.44 5.08 -28.37
CA THR A 174 -16.79 4.52 -28.47
C THR A 174 -17.83 5.45 -27.84
N SER A 175 -17.50 6.10 -26.71
CA SER A 175 -18.34 7.12 -26.09
C SER A 175 -18.55 8.31 -27.01
N PHE A 176 -17.46 8.85 -27.58
CA PHE A 176 -17.53 9.97 -28.53
C PHE A 176 -18.29 9.62 -29.80
N ALA A 177 -18.14 8.40 -30.32
CA ALA A 177 -18.88 7.94 -31.50
C ALA A 177 -20.39 7.80 -31.22
N LYS A 178 -20.77 7.43 -30.00
CA LYS A 178 -22.17 7.34 -29.58
C LYS A 178 -22.80 8.73 -29.41
N GLU A 179 -22.07 9.66 -28.79
CA GLU A 179 -22.49 11.06 -28.65
C GLU A 179 -22.59 11.78 -30.01
N ALA A 180 -21.69 11.46 -30.96
CA ALA A 180 -21.74 12.04 -32.31
C ALA A 180 -22.82 11.42 -33.21
N GLY A 181 -23.30 10.22 -32.88
CA GLY A 181 -24.38 9.53 -33.61
C GLY A 181 -25.80 9.84 -33.08
N GLU A 182 -25.91 10.42 -31.89
CA GLU A 182 -27.14 11.10 -31.44
C GLU A 182 -27.17 12.47 -32.12
N GLU A 183 -27.76 12.54 -33.32
CA GLU A 183 -28.19 13.82 -33.90
C GLU A 183 -28.95 14.62 -32.84
N PRO A 184 -28.68 15.93 -32.67
CA PRO A 184 -29.52 16.76 -31.82
C PRO A 184 -30.95 16.59 -32.32
N GLN A 185 -31.85 16.08 -31.47
CA GLN A 185 -33.28 16.08 -31.79
C GLN A 185 -33.63 17.53 -32.15
N GLU A 186 -33.87 17.78 -33.45
CA GLU A 186 -34.46 19.03 -33.90
C GLU A 186 -35.74 19.19 -33.09
N ALA A 187 -35.76 20.19 -32.21
CA ALA A 187 -36.95 20.58 -31.48
C ALA A 187 -38.07 20.73 -32.52
N PRO A 188 -39.28 20.19 -32.27
CA PRO A 188 -40.40 20.32 -33.20
C PRO A 188 -40.50 21.77 -33.66
N TYR A 189 -40.37 21.99 -34.96
CA TYR A 189 -40.66 23.27 -35.58
C TYR A 189 -42.15 23.53 -35.33
N ASP A 190 -42.46 24.38 -34.34
CA ASP A 190 -43.81 24.88 -34.13
C ASP A 190 -44.16 25.77 -35.33
N GLU A 191 -44.75 25.15 -36.34
CA GLU A 191 -45.34 25.79 -37.51
C GLU A 191 -46.70 26.38 -37.12
N GLU A 192 -46.71 27.33 -36.17
CA GLU A 192 -47.89 28.15 -35.87
C GLU A 192 -47.63 29.58 -36.33
N THR A 193 -48.11 29.89 -37.54
CA THR A 193 -48.87 31.11 -37.92
C THR A 193 -49.03 31.10 -39.44
N PRO A 194 -50.10 31.67 -40.05
CA PRO A 194 -51.04 32.65 -39.52
C PRO A 194 -52.53 32.34 -39.84
N GLU A 195 -53.50 32.88 -39.08
CA GLU A 195 -54.85 33.30 -39.55
C GLU A 195 -55.83 33.40 -38.36
N ARG A 196 -56.02 34.63 -37.85
CA ARG A 196 -57.31 35.25 -37.46
C ARG A 196 -57.07 36.43 -36.52
N GLU A 197 -56.78 37.58 -37.11
CA GLU A 197 -57.12 38.89 -36.50
C GLU A 197 -57.76 39.78 -37.58
N GLU A 198 -58.88 39.30 -38.13
CA GLU A 198 -59.90 40.16 -38.74
C GLU A 198 -61.23 39.74 -38.09
N GLU A 199 -61.55 40.28 -36.91
CA GLU A 199 -62.92 40.38 -36.36
C GLU A 199 -62.88 40.96 -34.93
N ALA A 200 -62.41 42.20 -34.76
CA ALA A 200 -62.65 42.96 -33.53
C ALA A 200 -62.48 44.49 -33.68
N GLU A 201 -62.97 45.10 -34.78
CA GLU A 201 -63.09 46.58 -34.83
C GLU A 201 -64.47 47.07 -35.27
N HIS A 202 -65.50 46.23 -35.08
CA HIS A 202 -66.90 46.64 -35.15
C HIS A 202 -67.67 46.25 -33.88
N ALA A 203 -67.20 46.72 -32.73
CA ALA A 203 -68.05 46.91 -31.55
C ALA A 203 -67.31 47.72 -30.48
N SER A 204 -67.35 49.07 -30.58
CA SER A 204 -67.82 49.96 -29.50
C SER A 204 -67.18 51.35 -29.56
N ALA A 205 -68.07 52.34 -29.73
CA ALA A 205 -68.02 53.73 -29.25
C ALA A 205 -67.02 54.72 -29.88
#